data_AF-A0A7X1GMU9-F1
#
_entry.id   AF-A0A7X1GMU9-F1
#
_cell.length_a   1.000
_cell.length_b   1.000
_cell.length_c   1.000
_cell.angle_alpha   90.00
_cell.angle_beta   90.00
_cell.angle_gamma   90.00
#
_symmetry.space_group_name_H-M   'P 1'
#
loop_
_entity.id
_entity.type
_entity.pdbx_description
1 polymer ?
#
loop_
_entity_poly.entity_id
_entity_poly.type
_entity_poly.pdbx_seq_one_letter_code
_entity_poly.pdbx_strand_id
1 'polypeptide(L)'
;MPAPQKDMLAQLAKSNFLSKGVELPMDWLEPGEQYSDAFTPSELMVSPNFPMNLFREATLNKYHVDAAATVGEQLADYIDGISGAICDGIDNWMKMTMIASVIINGPTGMLLPGGVVGPPLMPLILASAPMSTPQEIKYSNAIAGALGTLWQSWHMGLMGTLMYPAFAVFPGPMAPPTPNIPIPLVTFSSPGESGLSPGTLKSTMDANLADPEALHASDLFDAIANAFNTVFQIFKTSTLVQNVLGMGPIPSFAPPVVPAGPVVAGSVIPTPGVLK
;
A
#
# COMPACT_ATOMS: atom_id res chain seq x y z
N MET A 1 -7.15 5.55 -13.67
CA MET A 1 -6.32 6.20 -12.65
C MET A 1 -5.23 5.23 -12.25
N PRO A 2 -3.98 5.71 -12.20
CA PRO A 2 -2.84 4.83 -12.03
C PRO A 2 -2.82 4.27 -10.60
N ALA A 3 -2.16 3.13 -10.47
CA ALA A 3 -1.73 2.58 -9.19
C ALA A 3 -1.03 3.62 -8.30
N PRO A 4 -0.86 3.36 -6.99
CA PRO A 4 -0.05 4.18 -6.09
C PRO A 4 1.22 4.73 -6.75
N GLN A 5 1.45 6.04 -6.62
CA GLN A 5 2.60 6.69 -7.25
C GLN A 5 3.89 6.38 -6.47
N LYS A 6 4.82 5.70 -7.14
CA LYS A 6 6.13 5.28 -6.58
C LYS A 6 6.90 6.45 -5.99
N ASP A 7 7.09 7.50 -6.78
CA ASP A 7 7.88 8.67 -6.40
C ASP A 7 7.28 9.36 -5.18
N MET A 8 5.95 9.43 -5.10
CA MET A 8 5.25 10.02 -3.95
C MET A 8 5.48 9.20 -2.68
N LEU A 9 5.35 7.86 -2.75
CA LEU A 9 5.59 6.99 -1.61
C LEU A 9 7.04 7.10 -1.12
N ALA A 10 8.00 7.04 -2.05
CA ALA A 10 9.42 7.12 -1.71
C ALA A 10 9.82 8.48 -1.12
N GLN A 11 9.37 9.59 -1.73
CA GLN A 11 9.66 10.94 -1.23
C GLN A 11 9.07 11.18 0.16
N LEU A 12 7.83 10.75 0.40
CA LEU A 12 7.21 10.85 1.72
C LEU A 12 7.93 9.97 2.74
N ALA A 13 8.32 8.75 2.39
CA ALA A 13 9.05 7.86 3.28
C ALA A 13 10.42 8.47 3.65
N LYS A 14 11.18 8.97 2.68
CA LYS A 14 12.45 9.68 2.92
C LYS A 14 12.26 10.91 3.80
N SER A 15 11.24 11.73 3.54
CA SER A 15 10.94 12.91 4.36
C SER A 15 10.56 12.55 5.80
N ASN A 16 9.76 11.50 5.97
CA ASN A 16 9.37 11.01 7.30
C ASN A 16 10.58 10.47 8.06
N PHE A 17 11.47 9.74 7.39
CA PHE A 17 12.71 9.23 7.99
C PHE A 17 13.64 10.40 8.37
N LEU A 18 13.87 11.34 7.45
CA LEU A 18 14.69 12.53 7.69
C LEU A 18 14.21 13.33 8.90
N SER A 19 12.88 13.41 9.12
CA SER A 19 12.29 14.11 10.27
C SER A 19 12.64 13.51 11.63
N LYS A 20 13.11 12.26 11.66
CA LYS A 20 13.58 11.60 12.88
C LYS A 20 14.93 12.13 13.36
N GLY A 21 15.72 12.75 12.46
CA GLY A 21 17.01 13.34 12.81
C GLY A 21 18.01 12.32 13.36
N VAL A 22 18.02 11.10 12.82
CA VAL A 22 18.91 10.04 13.29
C VAL A 22 20.36 10.42 13.02
N GLU A 23 21.20 10.37 14.07
CA GLU A 23 22.62 10.70 14.00
C GLU A 23 23.49 9.46 13.78
N LEU A 24 24.59 9.62 13.05
CA LEU A 24 25.65 8.62 12.88
C LEU A 24 27.03 9.22 13.20
N PRO A 25 27.87 8.50 13.97
CA PRO A 25 27.54 7.28 14.73
C PRO A 25 26.54 7.55 15.86
N MET A 26 25.73 6.53 16.19
CA MET A 26 24.80 6.58 17.32
C MET A 26 25.54 6.63 18.65
N ASP A 27 24.98 7.33 19.64
CA ASP A 27 25.50 7.42 21.02
C ASP A 27 26.97 7.86 21.10
N TRP A 28 27.39 8.74 20.20
CA TRP A 28 28.76 9.25 20.18
C TRP A 28 29.12 9.99 21.48
N LEU A 29 30.26 9.62 22.05
CA LEU A 29 30.88 10.29 23.19
C LEU A 29 32.28 10.74 22.78
N GLU A 30 32.57 12.03 22.91
CA GLU A 30 33.87 12.58 22.56
C GLU A 30 34.97 11.99 23.47
N PRO A 31 36.01 11.34 22.93
CA PRO A 31 37.01 10.64 23.73
C PRO A 31 38.09 11.57 24.35
N GLY A 32 37.76 12.84 24.57
CA GLY A 32 38.67 13.85 25.11
C GLY A 32 39.89 14.09 24.22
N GLU A 33 41.07 14.26 24.81
CA GLU A 33 42.32 14.62 24.10
C GLU A 33 42.76 13.59 23.04
N GLN A 34 42.35 12.33 23.21
CA GLN A 34 42.65 11.26 22.24
C GLN A 34 42.03 11.52 20.86
N TYR A 35 40.93 12.29 20.81
CA TYR A 35 40.25 12.61 19.57
C TYR A 35 41.10 13.50 18.66
N SER A 36 41.66 14.59 19.20
CA SER A 36 42.50 15.51 18.43
C SER A 36 43.82 14.90 18.00
N ASP A 37 44.36 13.98 18.80
CA ASP A 37 45.64 13.30 18.52
C ASP A 37 45.51 12.21 17.45
N ALA A 38 44.33 11.62 17.30
CA ALA A 38 44.08 10.51 16.38
C ALA A 38 43.88 10.93 14.91
N PHE A 39 43.54 12.20 14.65
CA PHE A 39 43.14 12.66 13.32
C PHE A 39 43.97 13.86 12.85
N THR A 40 44.18 13.95 11.54
CA THR A 40 44.81 15.14 10.95
C THR A 40 43.84 16.33 10.98
N PRO A 41 44.34 17.59 10.93
CA PRO A 41 43.48 18.77 10.87
C PRO A 41 42.46 18.76 9.73
N SER A 42 42.81 18.16 8.59
CA SER A 42 41.90 17.99 7.44
C SER A 42 40.82 16.93 7.65
N GLU A 43 40.97 16.04 8.62
CA GLU A 43 39.98 15.02 8.99
C GLU A 43 39.10 15.46 10.16
N LEU A 44 39.61 16.34 11.03
CA LEU A 44 38.87 16.84 12.19
C LEU A 44 37.66 17.71 11.82
N MET A 45 37.75 18.42 10.69
CA MET A 45 36.68 19.31 10.26
C MET A 45 36.54 19.34 8.74
N VAL A 46 35.47 18.72 8.25
CA VAL A 46 35.05 18.79 6.85
C VAL A 46 33.70 19.52 6.73
N SER A 47 33.27 19.79 5.50
CA SER A 47 31.94 20.35 5.26
C SER A 47 30.85 19.34 5.67
N PRO A 48 29.75 19.81 6.29
CA PRO A 48 28.63 18.94 6.65
C PRO A 48 27.95 18.36 5.41
N ASN A 49 27.19 17.29 5.60
CA ASN A 49 26.39 16.70 4.53
C ASN A 49 25.26 17.64 4.09
N PHE A 50 24.73 17.37 2.89
CA PHE A 50 23.56 18.09 2.41
C PHE A 50 22.37 17.91 3.37
N PRO A 51 21.52 18.94 3.55
CA PRO A 51 20.37 18.85 4.45
C PRO A 51 19.41 17.69 4.18
N MET A 52 19.40 17.16 2.95
CA MET A 52 18.56 16.04 2.54
C MET A 52 19.17 14.65 2.80
N ASN A 53 20.39 14.57 3.34
CA ASN A 53 20.97 13.29 3.75
C ASN A 53 20.13 12.67 4.88
N LEU A 54 19.79 11.39 4.76
CA LEU A 54 18.85 10.72 5.68
C LEU A 54 19.38 10.62 7.11
N PHE A 55 20.70 10.59 7.27
CA PHE A 55 21.37 10.60 8.57
C PHE A 55 22.10 11.92 8.78
N ARG A 56 22.19 12.34 10.03
CA ARG A 56 22.99 13.48 10.46
C ARG A 56 24.34 13.00 10.98
N GLU A 57 25.40 13.70 10.65
CA GLU A 57 26.70 13.48 11.27
C GLU A 57 26.70 13.94 12.73
N ALA A 58 27.23 13.12 13.64
CA ALA A 58 27.36 13.51 15.06
C ALA A 58 28.41 14.62 15.27
N THR A 59 29.44 14.65 14.42
CA THR A 59 30.46 15.71 14.40
C THR A 59 30.91 15.98 12.96
N LEU A 60 31.64 17.07 12.73
CA LEU A 60 32.24 17.38 11.42
C LEU A 60 33.52 16.59 11.11
N ASN A 61 33.76 15.50 11.85
CA ASN A 61 34.80 14.56 11.49
C ASN A 61 34.52 13.98 10.12
N LYS A 62 35.56 13.87 9.29
CA LYS A 62 35.48 13.24 7.97
C LYS A 62 34.78 11.88 8.02
N TYR A 63 35.13 11.01 8.97
CA TYR A 63 34.57 9.67 9.04
C TYR A 63 33.09 9.66 9.46
N HIS A 64 32.65 10.61 10.27
CA HIS A 64 31.24 10.74 10.64
C HIS A 64 30.41 11.26 9.47
N VAL A 65 30.92 12.29 8.77
CA VAL A 65 30.30 12.85 7.57
C VAL A 65 30.22 11.79 6.46
N ASP A 66 31.33 11.11 6.15
CA ASP A 66 31.40 10.07 5.10
C ASP A 66 30.51 8.87 5.43
N ALA A 67 30.45 8.44 6.70
CA ALA A 67 29.58 7.35 7.14
C ALA A 67 28.10 7.72 7.03
N ALA A 68 27.72 8.90 7.53
CA ALA A 68 26.35 9.39 7.43
C ALA A 68 25.91 9.53 5.96
N ALA A 69 26.78 9.99 5.07
CA ALA A 69 26.51 10.08 3.63
C ALA A 69 26.30 8.70 3.00
N THR A 70 27.25 7.78 3.23
CA THR A 70 27.24 6.44 2.61
C THR A 70 26.03 5.63 3.06
N VAL A 71 25.76 5.60 4.37
CA VAL A 71 24.60 4.87 4.91
C VAL A 71 23.29 5.56 4.51
N GLY A 72 23.29 6.89 4.44
CA GLY A 72 22.15 7.67 3.97
C GLY A 72 21.77 7.38 2.53
N GLU A 73 22.75 7.30 1.63
CA GLU A 73 22.54 6.94 0.22
C GLU A 73 22.01 5.51 0.09
N GLN A 74 22.64 4.54 0.76
CA GLN A 74 22.19 3.14 0.74
C GLN A 74 20.76 2.97 1.23
N LEU A 75 20.39 3.64 2.33
CA LEU A 75 19.02 3.59 2.85
C LEU A 75 18.03 4.31 1.93
N ALA A 76 18.44 5.41 1.29
CA ALA A 76 17.61 6.12 0.33
C ALA A 76 17.30 5.25 -0.91
N ASP A 77 18.29 4.55 -1.43
CA ASP A 77 18.13 3.60 -2.55
C ASP A 77 17.22 2.43 -2.17
N TYR A 78 17.40 1.90 -0.95
CA TYR A 78 16.50 0.87 -0.42
C TYR A 78 15.05 1.38 -0.33
N ILE A 79 14.82 2.58 0.21
CA ILE A 79 13.48 3.19 0.32
C ILE A 79 12.86 3.36 -1.06
N ASP A 80 13.61 3.81 -2.07
CA ASP A 80 13.12 3.92 -3.44
C ASP A 80 12.71 2.56 -4.00
N GLY A 81 13.59 1.57 -3.86
CA GLY A 81 13.37 0.22 -4.36
C GLY A 81 12.16 -0.46 -3.71
N ILE A 82 12.04 -0.42 -2.38
CA ILE A 82 10.91 -1.05 -1.68
C ILE A 82 9.59 -0.31 -1.94
N SER A 83 9.62 1.03 -2.04
CA SER A 83 8.43 1.82 -2.41
C SER A 83 7.96 1.48 -3.82
N GLY A 84 8.90 1.34 -4.76
CA GLY A 84 8.64 0.88 -6.11
C GLY A 84 7.97 -0.49 -6.13
N ALA A 85 8.51 -1.45 -5.36
CA ALA A 85 8.00 -2.80 -5.25
C ALA A 85 6.59 -2.88 -4.65
N ILE A 86 6.30 -2.07 -3.61
CA ILE A 86 4.96 -1.97 -3.02
C ILE A 86 3.95 -1.49 -4.06
N CYS A 87 4.26 -0.40 -4.76
CA CYS A 87 3.37 0.18 -5.76
C CYS A 87 3.16 -0.74 -6.97
N ASP A 88 4.21 -1.41 -7.45
CA ASP A 88 4.11 -2.42 -8.51
C ASP A 88 3.27 -3.62 -8.08
N GLY A 89 3.45 -4.06 -6.83
CA GLY A 89 2.64 -5.12 -6.25
C GLY A 89 1.15 -4.77 -6.24
N ILE A 90 0.81 -3.54 -5.84
CA ILE A 90 -0.58 -3.04 -5.84
C ILE A 90 -1.12 -2.88 -7.27
N ASP A 91 -0.33 -2.37 -8.21
CA ASP A 91 -0.73 -2.26 -9.63
C ASP A 91 -1.07 -3.63 -10.24
N ASN A 92 -0.20 -4.61 -10.04
CA ASN A 92 -0.42 -5.99 -10.49
C ASN A 92 -1.63 -6.62 -9.79
N TRP A 93 -1.80 -6.35 -8.50
CA TRP A 93 -2.98 -6.78 -7.75
C TRP A 93 -4.26 -6.22 -8.38
N MET A 94 -4.34 -4.90 -8.59
CA MET A 94 -5.51 -4.22 -9.18
C MET A 94 -5.92 -4.80 -10.54
N LYS A 95 -4.93 -5.08 -11.40
CA LYS A 95 -5.16 -5.68 -12.73
C LYS A 95 -5.79 -7.07 -12.65
N MET A 96 -5.50 -7.81 -11.59
CA MET A 96 -5.99 -9.17 -11.37
C MET A 96 -7.22 -9.23 -10.44
N THR A 97 -7.53 -8.15 -9.74
CA THR A 97 -8.67 -8.10 -8.82
C THR A 97 -10.00 -8.18 -9.56
N MET A 98 -10.90 -8.97 -9.00
CA MET A 98 -12.28 -9.17 -9.46
C MET A 98 -13.28 -9.02 -8.31
N ILE A 99 -14.51 -8.66 -8.65
CA ILE A 99 -15.65 -8.70 -7.72
C ILE A 99 -16.49 -9.94 -8.05
N ALA A 100 -16.56 -10.87 -7.11
CA ALA A 100 -17.14 -12.20 -7.30
C ALA A 100 -18.47 -12.41 -6.54
N SER A 101 -18.75 -11.64 -5.49
CA SER A 101 -19.96 -11.82 -4.68
C SER A 101 -20.69 -10.50 -4.47
N VAL A 102 -21.80 -10.32 -5.20
CA VAL A 102 -22.71 -9.18 -5.08
C VAL A 102 -24.13 -9.70 -5.18
N ILE A 103 -25.01 -9.23 -4.29
CA ILE A 103 -26.44 -9.51 -4.37
C ILE A 103 -27.14 -8.31 -5.00
N ILE A 104 -27.79 -8.53 -6.14
CA ILE A 104 -28.45 -7.47 -6.92
C ILE A 104 -29.96 -7.54 -6.74
N ASN A 105 -30.57 -6.43 -6.31
CA ASN A 105 -32.02 -6.27 -6.21
C ASN A 105 -32.42 -4.90 -6.79
N GLY A 106 -33.11 -4.92 -7.91
CA GLY A 106 -33.45 -3.73 -8.68
C GLY A 106 -32.18 -2.99 -9.10
N PRO A 107 -32.12 -1.66 -8.93
CA PRO A 107 -30.98 -0.85 -9.37
C PRO A 107 -29.75 -0.97 -8.46
N THR A 108 -29.79 -1.77 -7.39
CA THR A 108 -28.78 -1.77 -6.34
C THR A 108 -28.13 -3.14 -6.22
N GLY A 109 -26.80 -3.17 -6.23
CA GLY A 109 -25.98 -4.34 -5.94
C GLY A 109 -25.22 -4.17 -4.63
N MET A 110 -25.38 -5.08 -3.68
CA MET A 110 -24.67 -5.04 -2.40
C MET A 110 -23.44 -5.95 -2.47
N LEU A 111 -22.24 -5.36 -2.35
CA LEU A 111 -21.00 -6.10 -2.16
C LEU A 111 -20.90 -6.52 -0.70
N LEU A 112 -20.75 -7.82 -0.48
CA LEU A 112 -20.55 -8.40 0.85
C LEU A 112 -19.06 -8.66 1.12
N PRO A 113 -18.64 -8.74 2.40
CA PRO A 113 -17.32 -9.21 2.75
C PRO A 113 -16.98 -10.54 2.07
N GLY A 114 -15.74 -10.67 1.62
CA GLY A 114 -15.24 -11.79 0.81
C GLY A 114 -15.62 -11.72 -0.67
N GLY A 115 -16.34 -10.66 -1.08
CA GLY A 115 -16.76 -10.47 -2.47
C GLY A 115 -15.70 -9.89 -3.39
N VAL A 116 -14.61 -9.34 -2.86
CA VAL A 116 -13.43 -8.92 -3.64
C VAL A 116 -12.39 -10.03 -3.59
N VAL A 117 -11.90 -10.45 -4.75
CA VAL A 117 -10.89 -11.49 -4.87
C VAL A 117 -9.72 -10.95 -5.67
N GLY A 118 -8.52 -11.04 -5.11
CA GLY A 118 -7.27 -10.69 -5.79
C GLY A 118 -6.14 -11.64 -5.39
N PRO A 119 -5.01 -11.62 -6.11
CA PRO A 119 -3.85 -12.43 -5.76
C PRO A 119 -3.28 -12.02 -4.39
N PRO A 120 -2.51 -12.88 -3.71
CA PRO A 120 -1.78 -12.48 -2.52
C PRO A 120 -0.79 -11.35 -2.82
N LEU A 121 -0.82 -10.26 -2.04
CA LEU A 121 0.03 -9.08 -2.30
C LEU A 121 1.51 -9.32 -1.97
N MET A 122 1.82 -10.06 -0.90
CA MET A 122 3.19 -10.33 -0.47
C MET A 122 4.12 -10.83 -1.61
N PRO A 123 3.80 -11.91 -2.35
CA PRO A 123 4.66 -12.38 -3.43
C PRO A 123 4.78 -11.38 -4.59
N LEU A 124 3.79 -10.50 -4.79
CA LEU A 124 3.87 -9.45 -5.81
C LEU A 124 4.86 -8.35 -5.42
N ILE A 125 4.92 -7.99 -4.13
CA ILE A 125 5.93 -7.05 -3.61
C ILE A 125 7.32 -7.69 -3.69
N LEU A 126 7.46 -8.93 -3.22
CA LEU A 126 8.76 -9.62 -3.19
C LEU A 126 9.33 -9.90 -4.59
N ALA A 127 8.53 -9.84 -5.65
CA ALA A 127 9.00 -10.01 -7.02
C ALA A 127 9.97 -8.91 -7.48
N SER A 128 9.91 -7.71 -6.90
CA SER A 128 10.78 -6.57 -7.25
C SER A 128 11.38 -5.86 -6.05
N ALA A 129 11.21 -6.39 -4.83
CA ALA A 129 11.78 -5.81 -3.63
C ALA A 129 13.32 -5.91 -3.62
N PRO A 130 14.03 -4.94 -3.00
CA PRO A 130 15.48 -5.03 -2.80
C PRO A 130 15.85 -6.25 -1.93
N MET A 131 16.81 -7.05 -2.39
CA MET A 131 17.24 -8.28 -1.73
C MET A 131 18.74 -8.56 -1.92
N SER A 132 19.53 -7.51 -2.20
CA SER A 132 20.96 -7.64 -2.52
C SER A 132 21.81 -7.94 -1.30
N THR A 133 21.37 -7.55 -0.11
CA THR A 133 22.05 -7.81 1.16
C THR A 133 21.18 -8.62 2.12
N PRO A 134 21.78 -9.32 3.11
CA PRO A 134 21.01 -10.00 4.15
C PRO A 134 20.03 -9.09 4.90
N GLN A 135 20.40 -7.82 5.10
CA GLN A 135 19.54 -6.86 5.80
C GLN A 135 18.35 -6.44 4.93
N GLU A 136 18.57 -6.19 3.64
CA GLU A 136 17.49 -5.92 2.68
C GLU A 136 16.51 -7.09 2.60
N ILE A 137 17.00 -8.33 2.58
CA ILE A 137 16.14 -9.52 2.59
C ILE A 137 15.25 -9.53 3.84
N LYS A 138 15.82 -9.27 5.02
CA LYS A 138 15.04 -9.20 6.28
C LYS A 138 13.97 -8.10 6.22
N TYR A 139 14.36 -6.88 5.85
CA TYR A 139 13.44 -5.74 5.80
C TYR A 139 12.35 -5.90 4.74
N SER A 140 12.70 -6.35 3.54
CA SER A 140 11.75 -6.60 2.45
C SER A 140 10.73 -7.67 2.82
N ASN A 141 11.17 -8.76 3.46
CA ASN A 141 10.25 -9.80 3.95
C ASN A 141 9.31 -9.27 5.05
N ALA A 142 9.85 -8.49 6.01
CA ALA A 142 9.04 -7.92 7.09
C ALA A 142 7.95 -6.98 6.55
N ILE A 143 8.34 -6.07 5.63
CA ILE A 143 7.45 -5.11 4.97
C ILE A 143 6.40 -5.82 4.11
N ALA A 144 6.83 -6.73 3.22
CA ALA A 144 5.93 -7.44 2.31
C ALA A 144 4.96 -8.37 3.07
N GLY A 145 5.43 -9.02 4.13
CA GLY A 145 4.60 -9.87 4.98
C GLY A 145 3.53 -9.07 5.73
N ALA A 146 3.88 -7.89 6.25
CA ALA A 146 2.96 -7.01 6.96
C ALA A 146 1.90 -6.46 6.01
N LEU A 147 2.33 -5.85 4.89
CA LEU A 147 1.42 -5.34 3.87
C LEU A 147 0.57 -6.44 3.27
N GLY A 148 1.14 -7.60 2.96
CA GLY A 148 0.39 -8.73 2.41
C GLY A 148 -0.75 -9.21 3.31
N THR A 149 -0.47 -9.34 4.61
CA THR A 149 -1.45 -9.79 5.61
C THR A 149 -2.55 -8.75 5.81
N LEU A 150 -2.17 -7.49 6.02
CA LEU A 150 -3.11 -6.42 6.34
C LEU A 150 -3.93 -6.00 5.10
N TRP A 151 -3.31 -6.02 3.91
CA TRP A 151 -4.01 -5.81 2.64
C TRP A 151 -5.04 -6.91 2.38
N GLN A 152 -4.70 -8.17 2.66
CA GLN A 152 -5.65 -9.28 2.55
C GLN A 152 -6.88 -9.06 3.43
N SER A 153 -6.67 -8.70 4.70
CA SER A 153 -7.76 -8.38 5.63
C SER A 153 -8.61 -7.21 5.11
N TRP A 154 -7.96 -6.16 4.61
CA TRP A 154 -8.65 -4.99 4.05
C TRP A 154 -9.53 -5.36 2.84
N HIS A 155 -8.98 -5.99 1.79
CA HIS A 155 -9.78 -6.23 0.58
C HIS A 155 -10.86 -7.30 0.80
N MET A 156 -10.59 -8.32 1.62
CA MET A 156 -11.60 -9.31 2.02
C MET A 156 -12.72 -8.69 2.86
N GLY A 157 -12.43 -7.62 3.61
CA GLY A 157 -13.42 -6.90 4.39
C GLY A 157 -14.24 -5.87 3.59
N LEU A 158 -13.93 -5.64 2.31
CA LEU A 158 -14.59 -4.59 1.52
C LEU A 158 -16.08 -4.87 1.37
N MET A 159 -16.86 -3.84 1.69
CA MET A 159 -18.30 -3.79 1.54
C MET A 159 -18.70 -2.45 0.92
N GLY A 160 -19.78 -2.45 0.15
CA GLY A 160 -20.24 -1.26 -0.53
C GLY A 160 -21.44 -1.51 -1.42
N THR A 161 -21.87 -0.46 -2.10
CA THR A 161 -23.03 -0.51 -2.99
C THR A 161 -22.61 -0.19 -4.42
N LEU A 162 -23.01 -1.04 -5.34
CA LEU A 162 -22.92 -0.87 -6.79
C LEU A 162 -24.28 -0.46 -7.34
N MET A 163 -24.29 0.29 -8.44
CA MET A 163 -25.51 0.83 -9.04
C MET A 163 -25.69 0.34 -10.48
N TYR A 164 -26.88 -0.17 -10.79
CA TYR A 164 -27.31 -0.69 -12.08
C TYR A 164 -28.69 -0.12 -12.47
N PRO A 165 -28.83 1.16 -12.86
CA PRO A 165 -30.15 1.77 -13.07
C PRO A 165 -31.07 0.99 -14.03
N ALA A 166 -30.50 0.36 -15.05
CA ALA A 166 -31.23 -0.48 -16.01
C ALA A 166 -31.95 -1.68 -15.37
N PHE A 167 -31.56 -2.08 -14.16
CA PHE A 167 -32.16 -3.21 -13.44
C PHE A 167 -33.35 -2.81 -12.58
N ALA A 168 -33.70 -1.52 -12.50
CA ALA A 168 -34.94 -1.10 -11.84
C ALA A 168 -36.17 -1.63 -12.57
N VAL A 169 -36.15 -1.62 -13.90
CA VAL A 169 -37.24 -2.08 -14.78
C VAL A 169 -36.63 -2.63 -16.06
N PHE A 170 -36.57 -3.94 -16.21
CA PHE A 170 -36.03 -4.62 -17.39
C PHE A 170 -37.14 -5.39 -18.14
N PRO A 171 -37.28 -5.21 -19.48
CA PRO A 171 -38.35 -5.82 -20.27
C PRO A 171 -37.97 -7.22 -20.78
N GLY A 172 -37.72 -8.16 -19.87
CA GLY A 172 -37.37 -9.54 -20.22
C GLY A 172 -37.32 -10.46 -19.00
N PRO A 173 -37.22 -11.79 -19.21
CA PRO A 173 -37.18 -12.76 -18.11
C PRO A 173 -35.85 -12.73 -17.33
N MET A 174 -34.78 -12.25 -17.96
CA MET A 174 -33.44 -12.18 -17.37
C MET A 174 -32.71 -10.95 -17.92
N ALA A 175 -32.13 -10.16 -17.02
CA ALA A 175 -31.28 -9.03 -17.38
C ALA A 175 -29.90 -9.55 -17.82
N PRO A 176 -29.38 -9.09 -18.98
CA PRO A 176 -28.08 -9.51 -19.46
C PRO A 176 -26.95 -8.89 -18.63
N PRO A 177 -25.70 -9.39 -18.78
CA PRO A 177 -24.51 -8.80 -18.18
C PRO A 177 -24.41 -7.30 -18.49
N THR A 178 -24.58 -6.47 -17.47
CA THR A 178 -24.61 -5.00 -17.58
C THR A 178 -23.60 -4.42 -16.60
N PRO A 179 -22.71 -3.49 -17.01
CA PRO A 179 -21.75 -2.88 -16.13
C PRO A 179 -22.41 -1.96 -15.09
N ASN A 180 -21.81 -1.84 -13.91
CA ASN A 180 -22.20 -0.85 -12.92
C ASN A 180 -21.84 0.58 -13.35
N ILE A 181 -22.54 1.57 -12.78
CA ILE A 181 -22.04 2.96 -12.79
C ILE A 181 -20.71 3.00 -12.03
N PRO A 182 -19.65 3.62 -12.57
CA PRO A 182 -18.39 3.80 -11.85
C PRO A 182 -18.59 4.52 -10.51
N ILE A 183 -18.08 3.93 -9.44
CA ILE A 183 -18.17 4.48 -8.07
C ILE A 183 -16.76 4.54 -7.47
N PRO A 184 -16.38 5.64 -6.78
CA PRO A 184 -15.08 5.72 -6.11
C PRO A 184 -14.90 4.64 -5.03
N LEU A 185 -13.73 4.00 -4.99
CA LEU A 185 -13.40 2.96 -4.01
C LEU A 185 -13.48 3.48 -2.57
N VAL A 186 -13.20 4.76 -2.34
CA VAL A 186 -13.35 5.40 -1.01
C VAL A 186 -14.77 5.33 -0.45
N THR A 187 -15.82 5.13 -1.26
CA THR A 187 -17.19 4.96 -0.74
C THR A 187 -17.44 3.56 -0.20
N PHE A 188 -16.50 2.63 -0.39
CA PHE A 188 -16.53 1.29 0.18
C PHE A 188 -15.85 1.34 1.54
N SER A 189 -16.39 0.60 2.50
CA SER A 189 -15.80 0.45 3.83
C SER A 189 -15.18 -0.94 3.96
N SER A 190 -14.20 -1.07 4.85
CA SER A 190 -13.65 -2.37 5.23
C SER A 190 -13.26 -2.35 6.71
N PRO A 191 -13.72 -3.32 7.52
CA PRO A 191 -13.24 -3.47 8.90
C PRO A 191 -11.71 -3.67 8.97
N GLY A 192 -11.12 -4.28 7.94
CA GLY A 192 -9.68 -4.52 7.86
C GLY A 192 -8.85 -3.25 7.59
N GLU A 193 -9.48 -2.12 7.28
CA GLU A 193 -8.78 -0.86 7.01
C GLU A 193 -7.96 -0.37 8.21
N SER A 194 -8.46 -0.59 9.43
CA SER A 194 -7.73 -0.22 10.66
C SER A 194 -6.35 -0.88 10.76
N GLY A 195 -6.21 -2.07 10.17
CA GLY A 195 -4.94 -2.79 10.08
C GLY A 195 -3.88 -2.07 9.25
N LEU A 196 -4.29 -1.29 8.24
CA LEU A 196 -3.39 -0.51 7.38
C LEU A 196 -3.05 0.88 7.95
N SER A 197 -3.50 1.20 9.17
CA SER A 197 -3.10 2.43 9.86
C SER A 197 -1.60 2.42 10.18
N PRO A 198 -0.92 3.59 10.22
CA PRO A 198 0.54 3.64 10.40
C PRO A 198 1.04 2.86 11.63
N GLY A 199 0.38 3.01 12.78
CA GLY A 199 0.78 2.35 14.02
C GLY A 199 0.67 0.83 13.95
N THR A 200 -0.46 0.31 13.43
CA THR A 200 -0.65 -1.14 13.28
C THR A 200 0.27 -1.73 12.23
N LEU A 201 0.44 -1.03 11.10
CA LEU A 201 1.30 -1.48 10.01
C LEU A 201 2.76 -1.53 10.47
N LYS A 202 3.27 -0.48 11.11
CA LYS A 202 4.61 -0.46 11.72
C LYS A 202 4.78 -1.61 12.71
N SER A 203 3.85 -1.75 13.66
CA SER A 203 3.94 -2.79 14.69
C SER A 203 3.99 -4.20 14.08
N THR A 204 3.27 -4.42 12.99
CA THR A 204 3.29 -5.69 12.26
C THR A 204 4.63 -5.91 11.53
N MET A 205 5.22 -4.85 10.95
CA MET A 205 6.55 -4.93 10.34
C MET A 205 7.63 -5.24 11.38
N ASP A 206 7.61 -4.55 12.54
CA ASP A 206 8.51 -4.81 13.67
C ASP A 206 8.38 -6.28 14.15
N ALA A 207 7.15 -6.77 14.31
CA ALA A 207 6.88 -8.14 14.71
C ALA A 207 7.35 -9.18 13.68
N ASN A 208 7.21 -8.90 12.38
CA ASN A 208 7.68 -9.78 11.32
C ASN A 208 9.21 -9.80 11.21
N LEU A 209 9.88 -8.68 11.50
CA LEU A 209 11.34 -8.62 11.51
C LEU A 209 11.92 -9.42 12.67
N ALA A 210 11.31 -9.33 13.86
CA ALA A 210 11.67 -10.07 15.07
C ALA A 210 13.17 -9.96 15.46
N ASP A 211 13.80 -8.84 15.11
CA ASP A 211 15.22 -8.57 15.34
C ASP A 211 15.37 -7.24 16.10
N PRO A 212 15.51 -7.27 17.44
CA PRO A 212 15.64 -6.05 18.24
C PRO A 212 16.99 -5.35 18.05
N GLU A 213 17.98 -6.02 17.45
CA GLU A 213 19.31 -5.47 17.18
C GLU A 213 19.40 -4.80 15.81
N ALA A 214 18.33 -4.88 15.00
CA ALA A 214 18.29 -4.26 13.68
C ALA A 214 18.26 -2.72 13.77
N LEU A 215 19.44 -2.11 13.61
CA LEU A 215 19.61 -0.66 13.65
C LEU A 215 18.70 0.05 12.64
N HIS A 216 18.01 1.09 13.11
CA HIS A 216 17.13 1.98 12.34
C HIS A 216 15.90 1.32 11.69
N ALA A 217 15.67 0.01 11.90
CA ALA A 217 14.55 -0.69 11.29
C ALA A 217 13.19 -0.13 11.71
N SER A 218 13.03 0.18 13.01
CA SER A 218 11.78 0.72 13.52
C SER A 218 11.46 2.12 12.97
N ASP A 219 12.48 2.97 12.80
CA ASP A 219 12.32 4.30 12.20
C ASP A 219 12.01 4.22 10.70
N LEU A 220 12.66 3.29 10.00
CA LEU A 220 12.36 2.96 8.60
C LEU A 220 10.92 2.48 8.42
N PHE A 221 10.46 1.54 9.25
CA PHE A 221 9.09 1.02 9.19
C PHE A 221 8.06 2.08 9.55
N ASP A 222 8.33 2.93 10.54
CA ASP A 222 7.46 4.06 10.87
C ASP A 222 7.37 5.03 9.68
N ALA A 223 8.50 5.37 9.05
CA ALA A 223 8.55 6.26 7.91
C ALA A 223 7.76 5.74 6.71
N ILE A 224 7.94 4.46 6.37
CA ILE A 224 7.21 3.77 5.29
C ILE A 224 5.72 3.66 5.62
N ALA A 225 5.35 3.29 6.85
CA ALA A 225 3.95 3.12 7.25
C ALA A 225 3.16 4.44 7.17
N ASN A 226 3.75 5.55 7.61
CA ASN A 226 3.14 6.88 7.50
C ASN A 226 3.01 7.34 6.03
N ALA A 227 4.04 7.10 5.22
CA ALA A 227 4.01 7.43 3.79
C ALA A 227 2.95 6.60 3.05
N PHE A 228 2.90 5.29 3.34
CA PHE A 228 1.93 4.36 2.77
C PHE A 228 0.50 4.77 3.10
N ASN A 229 0.19 5.14 4.34
CA ASN A 229 -1.16 5.57 4.71
C ASN A 229 -1.64 6.77 3.87
N THR A 230 -0.78 7.78 3.67
CA THR A 230 -1.10 8.94 2.83
C THR A 230 -1.39 8.50 1.39
N VAL A 231 -0.50 7.69 0.82
CA VAL A 231 -0.64 7.18 -0.56
C VAL A 231 -1.86 6.28 -0.71
N PHE A 232 -2.19 5.49 0.30
CA PHE A 232 -3.35 4.60 0.34
C PHE A 232 -4.68 5.37 0.35
N GLN A 233 -4.77 6.48 1.10
CA GLN A 233 -5.96 7.33 1.07
C GLN A 233 -6.13 8.00 -0.31
N ILE A 234 -5.05 8.45 -0.93
CA ILE A 234 -5.07 8.96 -2.31
C ILE A 234 -5.51 7.86 -3.29
N PHE A 235 -4.97 6.65 -3.16
CA PHE A 235 -5.34 5.49 -3.95
C PHE A 235 -6.85 5.20 -3.87
N LYS A 236 -7.45 5.16 -2.67
CA LYS A 236 -8.89 4.90 -2.52
C LYS A 236 -9.76 5.98 -3.16
N THR A 237 -9.36 7.25 -3.03
CA THR A 237 -10.13 8.39 -3.59
C THR A 237 -10.01 8.48 -5.10
N SER A 238 -8.86 8.06 -5.66
CA SER A 238 -8.59 8.07 -7.10
C SER A 238 -8.97 6.77 -7.82
N THR A 239 -9.23 5.67 -7.12
CA THR A 239 -9.63 4.41 -7.77
C THR A 239 -11.14 4.33 -7.92
N LEU A 240 -11.60 3.94 -9.10
CA LEU A 240 -13.01 3.67 -9.42
C LEU A 240 -13.26 2.17 -9.48
N VAL A 241 -14.33 1.72 -8.83
CA VAL A 241 -14.92 0.41 -9.00
C VAL A 241 -15.87 0.47 -10.18
N GLN A 242 -15.52 -0.18 -11.29
CA GLN A 242 -16.26 -0.11 -12.55
C GLN A 242 -16.13 -1.37 -13.38
N ASN A 243 -17.01 -1.54 -14.36
CA ASN A 243 -17.09 -2.73 -15.21
C ASN A 243 -17.39 -4.02 -14.44
N VAL A 244 -18.00 -3.92 -13.26
CA VAL A 244 -18.58 -5.09 -12.58
C VAL A 244 -19.86 -5.45 -13.32
N LEU A 245 -19.87 -6.63 -13.96
CA LEU A 245 -20.97 -7.05 -14.81
C LEU A 245 -22.04 -7.76 -13.98
N GLY A 246 -23.14 -7.07 -13.69
CA GLY A 246 -24.30 -7.64 -13.01
C GLY A 246 -25.24 -8.35 -13.98
N MET A 247 -26.00 -9.34 -13.51
CA MET A 247 -27.08 -10.00 -14.23
C MET A 247 -28.11 -10.59 -13.25
N GLY A 248 -29.29 -10.97 -13.71
CA GLY A 248 -30.23 -11.68 -12.85
C GLY A 248 -31.64 -11.84 -13.41
N PRO A 249 -32.49 -12.66 -12.77
CA PRO A 249 -33.85 -12.92 -13.23
C PRO A 249 -34.80 -11.76 -12.90
N ILE A 250 -35.89 -11.67 -13.66
CA ILE A 250 -37.02 -10.75 -13.42
C ILE A 250 -38.27 -11.60 -13.16
N PRO A 251 -38.60 -11.91 -11.90
CA PRO A 251 -39.69 -12.84 -11.57
C PRO A 251 -41.09 -12.39 -12.01
N SER A 252 -41.30 -11.08 -12.22
CA SER A 252 -42.59 -10.56 -12.69
C SER A 252 -42.85 -10.83 -14.17
N PHE A 253 -41.85 -11.27 -14.94
CA PHE A 253 -42.02 -11.57 -16.37
C PHE A 253 -42.76 -12.92 -16.56
N ALA A 254 -44.09 -12.86 -16.75
CA ALA A 254 -44.95 -14.03 -16.87
C ALA A 254 -45.95 -13.91 -18.04
N PRO A 255 -45.55 -14.32 -19.28
CA PRO A 255 -46.41 -14.26 -20.46
C PRO A 255 -47.80 -14.89 -20.25
N PRO A 256 -48.90 -14.37 -20.85
CA PRO A 256 -48.94 -13.40 -21.96
C PRO A 256 -48.77 -11.93 -21.55
N VAL A 257 -48.82 -11.62 -20.24
CA VAL A 257 -48.48 -10.29 -19.75
C VAL A 257 -46.96 -10.25 -19.62
N VAL A 258 -46.29 -9.35 -20.33
CA VAL A 258 -44.83 -9.18 -20.25
C VAL A 258 -44.48 -7.90 -19.48
N PRO A 259 -44.86 -7.79 -18.18
CA PRO A 259 -44.54 -6.59 -17.44
C PRO A 259 -43.02 -6.56 -17.24
N ALA A 260 -42.42 -5.44 -17.58
CA ALA A 260 -41.05 -5.19 -17.18
C ALA A 260 -40.99 -5.13 -15.64
N GLY A 261 -39.86 -5.54 -15.07
CA GLY A 261 -39.72 -5.60 -13.62
C GLY A 261 -38.28 -5.51 -13.16
N PRO A 262 -38.08 -5.40 -11.84
CA PRO A 262 -36.75 -5.31 -11.27
C PRO A 262 -36.04 -6.65 -11.35
N VAL A 263 -34.71 -6.61 -11.42
CA VAL A 263 -33.89 -7.79 -11.14
C VAL A 263 -34.09 -8.18 -9.68
N VAL A 264 -34.24 -9.48 -9.39
CA VAL A 264 -34.35 -9.98 -8.01
C VAL A 264 -33.32 -11.08 -7.80
N ALA A 265 -32.54 -10.98 -6.73
CA ALA A 265 -31.47 -11.94 -6.40
C ALA A 265 -30.48 -12.16 -7.56
N GLY A 266 -30.13 -11.08 -8.27
CA GLY A 266 -29.10 -11.11 -9.30
C GLY A 266 -27.70 -11.27 -8.70
N SER A 267 -26.75 -11.57 -9.57
CA SER A 267 -25.34 -11.84 -9.26
C SER A 267 -24.42 -11.09 -10.21
N VAL A 268 -23.10 -11.27 -10.04
CA VAL A 268 -22.08 -10.68 -10.90
C VAL A 268 -21.25 -11.74 -11.60
N ILE A 269 -20.69 -11.39 -12.75
CA ILE A 269 -19.69 -12.19 -13.45
C ILE A 269 -18.30 -11.73 -12.98
N PRO A 270 -17.52 -12.58 -12.30
CA PRO A 270 -16.17 -12.22 -11.89
C PRO A 270 -15.30 -11.98 -13.12
N THR A 271 -14.83 -10.74 -13.27
CA THR A 271 -13.91 -10.33 -14.34
C THR A 271 -12.74 -9.54 -13.73
N PRO A 272 -11.50 -9.74 -14.20
CA PRO A 272 -10.35 -8.96 -13.71
C PRO A 272 -10.42 -7.49 -14.12
N GLY A 273 -9.72 -6.62 -13.38
CA GLY A 273 -9.52 -5.22 -13.75
C GLY A 273 -10.72 -4.32 -13.46
N VAL A 274 -11.51 -4.66 -12.43
CA VAL A 274 -12.66 -3.87 -11.96
C VAL A 274 -12.26 -2.64 -11.14
N LEU A 275 -10.98 -2.55 -10.76
CA LEU A 275 -10.39 -1.38 -10.09
C LEU A 275 -9.53 -0.62 -11.09
N LYS A 276 -9.87 0.65 -11.33
CA LYS A 276 -9.26 1.48 -12.36
C LYS A 276 -9.09 2.91 -11.94
#